data_AF-A0A402BLH0-F1
#
_entry.id   AF-A0A402BLH0-F1
#
_cell.length_a   1.000
_cell.length_b   1.000
_cell.length_c   1.000
_cell.angle_alpha   90.00
_cell.angle_beta   90.00
_cell.angle_gamma   90.00
#
_symmetry.space_group_name_H-M   'P 1'
#
loop_
_entity.id
_entity.type
_entity.pdbx_description
1 polymer ?
#
loop_
_entity_poly.entity_id
_entity_poly.type
_entity_poly.pdbx_seq_one_letter_code
_entity_poly.pdbx_strand_id
1 'polypeptide(L)'
;MSKHAHGANSEMLLLLAWLSMLDLQKQLRQDQREQPWKYPDRESWNQPRQPVFPEELVHGQIALALGCFKRDPIYGPLFEALVAHRLTYIDFPRVAWALELAGLANPICALFFSDSSEYSEHQQKSEYSDETDAFWRVASSHPPLHDRLHRLSQTWNAGVCRGARELQSFFGWYLELAARPLQVPFFLVELLRISLRNVDWHVIAANTLGEQPSTGKEGCCSMRKQERQAGAAAEYLGEVFRVTGDEALDVGQQLPEPERTQALFLADLCRETTKALRLFLINGEAH
;
A
#
# COMPACT_ATOMS: atom_id res chain seq x y z
N MET A 1 -19.73 3.53 32.42
CA MET A 1 -18.64 2.84 31.71
C MET A 1 -19.30 2.00 30.62
N SER A 2 -19.08 2.31 29.35
CA SER A 2 -19.78 1.67 28.24
C SER A 2 -19.40 0.19 28.17
N LYS A 3 -20.40 -0.69 28.13
CA LYS A 3 -20.26 -2.16 28.07
C LYS A 3 -19.97 -2.68 26.66
N HIS A 4 -19.54 -1.83 25.74
CA HIS A 4 -19.43 -2.12 24.30
C HIS A 4 -18.10 -1.63 23.73
N ALA A 5 -17.00 -2.01 24.39
CA ALA A 5 -15.68 -1.88 23.81
C ALA A 5 -15.48 -3.05 22.85
N HIS A 6 -15.44 -2.75 21.56
CA HIS A 6 -15.09 -3.75 20.54
C HIS A 6 -13.61 -3.59 20.22
N GLY A 7 -12.88 -4.71 20.22
CA GLY A 7 -11.52 -4.72 19.69
C GLY A 7 -11.54 -4.21 18.24
N ALA A 8 -10.58 -3.36 17.90
CA ALA A 8 -10.27 -2.89 16.55
C ALA A 8 -8.78 -3.07 16.28
N ASN A 9 -8.39 -3.60 15.12
CA ASN A 9 -7.00 -3.48 14.69
C ASN A 9 -6.76 -2.17 13.92
N SER A 10 -5.48 -1.84 13.71
CA SER A 10 -5.05 -0.65 12.98
C SER A 10 -5.66 -0.57 11.58
N GLU A 11 -5.74 -1.70 10.88
CA GLU A 11 -6.25 -1.82 9.51
C GLU A 11 -7.72 -1.40 9.44
N MET A 12 -8.54 -1.88 10.38
CA MET A 12 -9.95 -1.52 10.48
C MET A 12 -10.14 -0.04 10.81
N LEU A 13 -9.34 0.51 11.73
CA LEU A 13 -9.42 1.93 12.10
C LEU A 13 -9.02 2.85 10.93
N LEU A 14 -7.98 2.49 10.17
CA LEU A 14 -7.56 3.20 8.97
C LEU A 14 -8.66 3.19 7.90
N LEU A 15 -9.27 2.02 7.67
CA LEU A 15 -10.37 1.89 6.71
C LEU A 15 -11.58 2.74 7.14
N LEU A 16 -11.99 2.67 8.41
CA LEU A 16 -13.11 3.46 8.93
C LEU A 16 -12.84 4.97 8.85
N ALA A 17 -11.62 5.40 9.16
CA ALA A 17 -11.22 6.80 9.03
C ALA A 17 -11.37 7.28 7.57
N TRP A 18 -10.95 6.47 6.60
CA TRP A 18 -11.10 6.83 5.19
C TRP A 18 -12.55 6.81 4.72
N LEU A 19 -13.31 5.77 5.09
CA LEU A 19 -14.73 5.65 4.78
C LEU A 19 -15.54 6.84 5.33
N SER A 20 -15.14 7.40 6.49
CA SER A 20 -15.77 8.58 7.08
C SER A 20 -15.61 9.87 6.25
N MET A 21 -14.66 9.90 5.32
CA MET A 21 -14.44 11.01 4.39
C MET A 21 -15.29 10.89 3.11
N LEU A 22 -15.96 9.75 2.90
CA LEU A 22 -16.77 9.50 1.70
C LEU A 22 -18.26 9.80 1.95
N ASP A 23 -18.99 10.17 0.89
CA ASP A 23 -20.44 10.33 0.94
C ASP A 23 -21.16 8.97 0.77
N LEU A 24 -20.96 8.09 1.76
CA LEU A 24 -21.53 6.74 1.78
C LEU A 24 -23.08 6.75 1.82
N GLN A 25 -23.67 7.81 2.39
CA GLN A 25 -25.12 7.98 2.45
C GLN A 25 -25.73 8.25 1.07
N LYS A 26 -25.05 9.03 0.23
CA LYS A 26 -25.46 9.20 -1.17
C LYS A 26 -25.36 7.87 -1.94
N GLN A 27 -24.29 7.10 -1.72
CA GLN A 27 -24.11 5.81 -2.38
C GLN A 27 -25.19 4.80 -1.96
N LEU A 28 -25.49 4.70 -0.65
CA LEU A 28 -26.56 3.83 -0.15
C LEU A 28 -27.92 4.20 -0.76
N ARG A 29 -28.25 5.50 -0.81
CA ARG A 29 -29.49 5.98 -1.44
C ARG A 29 -29.56 5.69 -2.94
N GLN A 30 -28.41 5.71 -3.62
CA GLN A 30 -28.34 5.35 -5.03
C GLN A 30 -28.57 3.85 -5.23
N ASP A 31 -27.88 3.00 -4.47
CA ASP A 31 -28.05 1.54 -4.57
C ASP A 31 -29.48 1.10 -4.21
N GLN A 32 -30.13 1.74 -3.23
CA GLN A 32 -31.54 1.53 -2.90
C GLN A 32 -32.49 1.86 -4.06
N ARG A 33 -32.19 2.88 -4.85
CA ARG A 33 -32.99 3.26 -6.03
C ARG A 33 -32.76 2.30 -7.19
N GLU A 34 -31.51 1.89 -7.41
CA GLU A 34 -31.14 0.99 -8.50
C GLU A 34 -31.58 -0.44 -8.22
N GLN A 35 -31.56 -0.86 -6.96
CA GLN A 35 -31.79 -2.26 -6.54
C GLN A 35 -32.73 -2.33 -5.32
N PRO A 36 -33.99 -1.89 -5.44
CA PRO A 36 -34.92 -1.81 -4.31
C PRO A 36 -35.20 -3.18 -3.67
N TRP A 37 -35.11 -4.28 -4.43
CA TRP A 37 -35.31 -5.65 -3.93
C TRP A 37 -34.27 -6.10 -2.90
N LYS A 38 -33.09 -5.47 -2.86
CA LYS A 38 -32.04 -5.74 -1.85
C LYS A 38 -32.41 -5.20 -0.46
N TYR A 39 -33.35 -4.26 -0.41
CA TYR A 39 -33.73 -3.52 0.80
C TYR A 39 -35.23 -3.68 1.07
N PRO A 40 -35.71 -4.88 1.44
CA PRO A 40 -37.13 -5.12 1.66
C PRO A 40 -37.71 -4.18 2.73
N ASP A 41 -38.96 -3.75 2.52
CA ASP A 41 -39.66 -2.81 3.40
C ASP A 41 -39.68 -3.30 4.86
N ARG A 42 -39.32 -2.38 5.77
CA ARG A 42 -39.07 -2.61 7.21
C ARG A 42 -40.34 -2.86 8.04
N GLU A 43 -41.36 -3.54 7.50
CA GLU A 43 -42.64 -3.70 8.20
C GLU A 43 -42.63 -4.74 9.33
N SER A 44 -41.53 -5.48 9.54
CA SER A 44 -41.44 -6.49 10.62
C SER A 44 -40.45 -6.10 11.73
N TRP A 45 -40.83 -5.09 12.53
CA TRP A 45 -40.10 -4.64 13.73
C TRP A 45 -40.01 -5.67 14.88
N ASN A 46 -40.41 -6.93 14.65
CA ASN A 46 -40.40 -8.00 15.64
C ASN A 46 -39.15 -8.90 15.58
N GLN A 47 -38.16 -8.59 14.72
CA GLN A 47 -36.86 -9.25 14.72
C GLN A 47 -35.72 -8.22 14.84
N PRO A 48 -34.79 -8.38 15.79
CA PRO A 48 -33.62 -7.53 15.91
C PRO A 48 -32.59 -7.91 14.85
N ARG A 49 -32.89 -7.66 13.57
CA ARG A 49 -31.88 -7.59 12.52
C ARG A 49 -31.76 -6.14 12.12
N GLN A 50 -30.89 -5.44 12.85
CA GLN A 50 -30.50 -4.07 12.52
C GLN A 50 -29.92 -4.05 11.09
N PRO A 51 -30.28 -3.06 10.26
CA PRO A 51 -29.84 -2.98 8.88
C PRO A 51 -28.37 -2.56 8.79
N VAL A 52 -27.48 -3.55 8.87
CA VAL A 52 -26.03 -3.38 8.64
C VAL A 52 -25.80 -2.70 7.28
N PHE A 53 -24.92 -1.70 7.23
CA PHE A 53 -24.50 -1.09 5.95
C PHE A 53 -24.01 -2.21 5.02
N PRO A 54 -24.48 -2.33 3.76
CA PRO A 54 -24.13 -3.47 2.91
C PRO A 54 -22.61 -3.60 2.76
N GLU A 55 -22.09 -4.79 3.07
CA GLU A 55 -20.65 -5.08 2.98
C GLU A 55 -20.15 -4.88 1.54
N GLU A 56 -21.01 -5.18 0.56
CA GLU A 56 -20.73 -5.02 -0.87
C GLU A 56 -20.44 -3.56 -1.25
N LEU A 57 -21.05 -2.59 -0.56
CA LEU A 57 -20.75 -1.17 -0.79
C LEU A 57 -19.37 -0.81 -0.25
N VAL A 58 -18.96 -1.38 0.89
CA VAL A 58 -17.59 -1.22 1.43
C VAL A 58 -16.57 -1.82 0.48
N HIS A 59 -16.78 -3.07 0.04
CA HIS A 59 -15.94 -3.73 -0.95
C HIS A 59 -15.88 -2.97 -2.27
N GLY A 60 -17.00 -2.40 -2.72
CA GLY A 60 -17.06 -1.54 -3.89
C GLY A 60 -16.17 -0.30 -3.77
N GLN A 61 -16.16 0.37 -2.61
CA GLN A 61 -15.25 1.51 -2.40
C GLN A 61 -13.78 1.09 -2.40
N ILE A 62 -13.46 -0.04 -1.77
CA ILE A 62 -12.10 -0.56 -1.75
C ILE A 62 -11.64 -0.92 -3.17
N ALA A 63 -12.47 -1.59 -3.96
CA ALA A 63 -12.16 -1.93 -5.35
C ALA A 63 -11.91 -0.67 -6.21
N LEU A 64 -12.68 0.40 -6.01
CA LEU A 64 -12.45 1.69 -6.65
C LEU A 64 -11.12 2.31 -6.22
N ALA A 65 -10.81 2.27 -4.92
CA ALA A 65 -9.55 2.77 -4.38
C ALA A 65 -8.32 2.02 -4.93
N LEU A 66 -8.38 0.68 -4.97
CA LEU A 66 -7.33 -0.17 -5.56
C LEU A 66 -7.09 0.11 -7.05
N GLY A 67 -8.06 0.72 -7.74
CA GLY A 67 -7.94 1.15 -9.13
C GLY A 67 -6.75 2.09 -9.39
N CYS A 68 -6.21 2.76 -8.37
CA CYS A 68 -5.00 3.58 -8.51
C CYS A 68 -3.78 2.77 -8.97
N PHE A 69 -3.64 1.51 -8.54
CA PHE A 69 -2.49 0.67 -8.87
C PHE A 69 -2.50 0.18 -10.31
N LYS A 70 -3.67 0.12 -10.97
CA LYS A 70 -3.77 -0.28 -12.38
C LYS A 70 -3.05 0.68 -13.33
N ARG A 71 -2.75 1.90 -12.85
CA ARG A 71 -2.00 2.92 -13.61
C ARG A 71 -0.48 2.71 -13.56
N ASP A 72 0.00 1.88 -12.65
CA ASP A 72 1.41 1.49 -12.55
C ASP A 72 1.56 0.02 -12.99
N PRO A 73 2.00 -0.24 -14.24
CA PRO A 73 2.09 -1.59 -14.76
C PRO A 73 3.27 -2.39 -14.19
N ILE A 74 4.22 -1.76 -13.48
CA ILE A 74 5.43 -2.43 -12.98
C ILE A 74 5.28 -2.76 -11.50
N TYR A 75 5.02 -1.77 -10.64
CA TYR A 75 4.96 -1.96 -9.19
C TYR A 75 3.52 -1.99 -8.64
N GLY A 76 2.54 -1.58 -9.43
CA GLY A 76 1.13 -1.60 -9.07
C GLY A 76 0.64 -2.98 -8.63
N PRO A 77 0.91 -4.07 -9.38
CA PRO A 77 0.52 -5.42 -8.98
C PRO A 77 1.11 -5.85 -7.63
N LEU A 78 2.34 -5.41 -7.32
CA LEU A 78 2.98 -5.70 -6.05
C LEU A 78 2.25 -4.99 -4.90
N PHE A 79 1.95 -3.71 -5.07
CA PHE A 79 1.23 -2.92 -4.06
C PHE A 79 -0.20 -3.42 -3.85
N GLU A 80 -0.88 -3.80 -4.93
CA GLU A 80 -2.20 -4.44 -4.85
C GLU A 80 -2.15 -5.72 -4.02
N ALA A 81 -1.16 -6.60 -4.24
CA ALA A 81 -1.01 -7.83 -3.45
C ALA A 81 -0.67 -7.58 -1.97
N LEU A 82 0.22 -6.63 -1.68
CA LEU A 82 0.56 -6.27 -0.30
C LEU A 82 -0.63 -5.67 0.46
N VAL A 83 -1.45 -4.87 -0.21
CA VAL A 83 -2.70 -4.36 0.36
C VAL A 83 -3.71 -5.49 0.51
N ALA A 84 -3.90 -6.33 -0.51
CA ALA A 84 -4.84 -7.45 -0.46
C ALA A 84 -4.54 -8.38 0.73
N HIS A 85 -3.27 -8.67 1.00
CA HIS A 85 -2.86 -9.40 2.19
C HIS A 85 -3.33 -8.69 3.48
N ARG A 86 -3.12 -7.38 3.60
CA ARG A 86 -3.54 -6.60 4.78
C ARG A 86 -5.05 -6.51 4.96
N LEU A 87 -5.80 -6.45 3.87
CA LEU A 87 -7.26 -6.42 3.92
C LEU A 87 -7.84 -7.71 4.53
N THR A 88 -7.12 -8.84 4.51
CA THR A 88 -7.57 -10.09 5.15
C THR A 88 -7.64 -10.03 6.68
N TYR A 89 -7.00 -9.02 7.29
CA TYR A 89 -7.06 -8.76 8.72
C TYR A 89 -8.28 -7.90 9.11
N ILE A 90 -9.04 -7.37 8.14
CA ILE A 90 -10.19 -6.50 8.42
C ILE A 90 -11.45 -7.34 8.62
N ASP A 91 -12.14 -7.11 9.75
CA ASP A 91 -13.48 -7.65 10.00
C ASP A 91 -14.51 -6.74 9.32
N PHE A 92 -14.78 -7.00 8.04
CA PHE A 92 -15.73 -6.24 7.24
C PHE A 92 -17.15 -6.17 7.82
N PRO A 93 -17.71 -7.24 8.41
CA PRO A 93 -18.97 -7.16 9.16
C PRO A 93 -18.96 -6.10 10.27
N ARG A 94 -17.86 -5.95 11.01
CA ARG A 94 -17.74 -4.90 12.03
C ARG A 94 -17.62 -3.51 11.43
N VAL A 95 -16.89 -3.36 10.32
CA VAL A 95 -16.79 -2.08 9.59
C VAL A 95 -18.17 -1.63 9.13
N ALA A 96 -18.91 -2.53 8.50
CA ALA A 96 -20.25 -2.31 8.02
C ALA A 96 -21.22 -1.90 9.14
N TRP A 97 -21.15 -2.58 10.29
CA TRP A 97 -21.94 -2.22 11.47
C TRP A 97 -21.57 -0.84 12.03
N ALA A 98 -20.29 -0.48 12.02
CA ALA A 98 -19.83 0.81 12.52
C ALA A 98 -20.32 1.99 11.67
N LEU A 99 -20.40 1.82 10.35
CA LEU A 99 -20.93 2.83 9.44
C LEU A 99 -22.42 3.10 9.65
N GLU A 100 -23.20 2.07 10.01
CA GLU A 100 -24.62 2.23 10.36
C GLU A 100 -24.79 3.12 11.60
N LEU A 101 -24.01 2.85 12.65
CA LEU A 101 -24.09 3.59 13.92
C LEU A 101 -23.68 5.06 13.77
N ALA A 102 -22.78 5.39 12.85
CA ALA A 102 -22.45 6.78 12.52
C ALA A 102 -23.64 7.54 11.87
N GLY A 103 -24.52 6.83 11.14
CA GLY A 103 -25.72 7.39 10.53
C GLY A 103 -26.89 7.58 11.50
N LEU A 104 -26.88 6.85 12.61
CA LEU A 104 -27.81 7.06 13.72
C LEU A 104 -27.22 8.18 14.59
N ALA A 105 -27.77 9.39 14.52
CA ALA A 105 -27.37 10.57 15.29
C ALA A 105 -27.61 10.44 16.82
N ASN A 106 -27.48 9.23 17.38
CA ASN A 106 -27.61 8.93 18.79
C ASN A 106 -26.21 8.74 19.41
N PRO A 107 -25.69 9.73 20.16
CA PRO A 107 -24.39 9.65 20.81
C PRO A 107 -24.28 8.53 21.87
N ILE A 108 -25.41 7.93 22.28
CA ILE A 108 -25.43 6.77 23.19
C ILE A 108 -24.96 5.49 22.47
N CYS A 109 -25.08 5.43 21.14
CA CYS A 109 -24.67 4.29 20.31
C CYS A 109 -23.30 4.48 19.66
N ALA A 110 -22.52 5.49 20.08
CA ALA A 110 -21.17 5.68 19.59
C ALA A 110 -20.31 4.45 19.91
N LEU A 111 -19.73 3.83 18.89
CA LEU A 111 -18.76 2.77 19.08
C LEU A 111 -17.47 3.35 19.62
N PHE A 112 -17.14 2.97 20.84
CA PHE A 112 -15.82 3.15 21.40
C PHE A 112 -15.00 1.93 21.02
N PHE A 113 -14.30 2.02 19.90
CA PHE A 113 -13.24 1.06 19.60
C PHE A 113 -12.15 1.24 20.64
N SER A 114 -11.81 0.17 21.34
CA SER A 114 -10.73 0.18 22.32
C SER A 114 -9.67 -0.80 21.86
N ASP A 115 -8.42 -0.51 22.20
CA ASP A 115 -7.23 -1.34 21.92
C ASP A 115 -7.21 -2.66 22.74
N SER A 116 -8.38 -3.12 23.21
CA SER A 116 -8.51 -4.32 24.04
C SER A 116 -8.06 -5.55 23.26
N SER A 117 -7.09 -6.27 23.81
CA SER A 117 -6.46 -7.48 23.26
C SER A 117 -7.38 -8.70 23.06
N GLU A 118 -8.69 -8.56 23.28
CA GLU A 118 -9.70 -9.62 23.11
C GLU A 118 -10.13 -9.80 21.63
N TYR A 119 -9.20 -9.57 20.69
CA TYR A 119 -9.47 -9.80 19.28
C TYR A 119 -9.39 -11.31 18.99
N SER A 120 -10.55 -11.95 18.83
CA SER A 120 -10.64 -13.28 18.22
C SER A 120 -10.24 -13.14 16.75
N GLU A 121 -9.13 -13.77 16.36
CA GLU A 121 -8.62 -13.84 14.99
C GLU A 121 -9.62 -14.52 14.05
N HIS A 122 -10.60 -13.77 13.55
CA HIS A 122 -11.27 -14.11 12.30
C HIS A 122 -10.42 -13.61 11.13
N GLN A 123 -9.18 -14.12 11.04
CA GLN A 123 -8.38 -13.91 9.84
C GLN A 123 -9.03 -14.68 8.70
N GLN A 124 -9.43 -13.97 7.65
CA GLN A 124 -9.73 -14.66 6.40
C GLN A 124 -8.44 -15.33 5.92
N LYS A 125 -8.55 -16.55 5.36
CA LYS A 125 -7.38 -17.24 4.81
C LYS A 125 -6.79 -16.39 3.69
N SER A 126 -5.64 -15.78 3.94
CA SER A 126 -4.88 -15.12 2.90
C SER A 126 -4.31 -16.15 1.94
N GLU A 127 -4.18 -15.78 0.66
CA GLU A 127 -3.45 -16.57 -0.33
C GLU A 127 -1.95 -16.66 0.02
N TYR A 128 -1.46 -15.65 0.74
CA TYR A 128 -0.06 -15.48 1.11
C TYR A 128 0.16 -15.83 2.58
N SER A 129 1.33 -16.40 2.89
CA SER A 129 1.69 -16.68 4.29
C SER A 129 2.03 -15.42 5.08
N ASP A 130 2.69 -14.45 4.43
CA ASP A 130 3.13 -13.17 5.00
C ASP A 130 3.42 -12.16 3.87
N GLU A 131 3.86 -10.93 4.21
CA GLU A 131 4.17 -9.89 3.24
C GLU A 131 5.38 -10.21 2.36
N THR A 132 6.32 -11.01 2.86
CA THR A 132 7.51 -11.43 2.10
C THR A 132 7.12 -12.41 1.00
N ASP A 133 6.25 -13.37 1.32
CA ASP A 133 5.66 -14.31 0.37
C ASP A 133 4.79 -13.58 -0.65
N ALA A 134 3.93 -12.64 -0.20
CA ALA A 134 3.15 -11.80 -1.11
C ALA A 134 4.03 -11.02 -2.09
N PHE A 135 5.10 -10.39 -1.59
CA PHE A 135 6.07 -9.68 -2.42
C PHE A 135 6.71 -10.63 -3.43
N TRP A 136 7.29 -11.73 -2.95
CA TRP A 136 8.10 -12.61 -3.78
C TRP A 136 7.28 -13.33 -4.84
N ARG A 137 6.06 -13.78 -4.52
CA ARG A 137 5.17 -14.41 -5.51
C ARG A 137 4.91 -13.46 -6.67
N VAL A 138 4.49 -12.23 -6.40
CA VAL A 138 4.25 -11.24 -7.45
C VAL A 138 5.52 -10.92 -8.23
N ALA A 139 6.64 -10.69 -7.53
CA ALA A 139 7.92 -10.41 -8.17
C ALA A 139 8.39 -11.56 -9.08
N SER A 140 8.09 -12.81 -8.73
CA SER A 140 8.46 -13.99 -9.53
C SER A 140 7.49 -14.26 -10.69
N SER A 141 6.21 -13.88 -10.56
CA SER A 141 5.19 -14.12 -11.58
C SER A 141 4.97 -12.94 -12.53
N HIS A 142 5.54 -11.76 -12.23
CA HIS A 142 5.40 -10.54 -13.02
C HIS A 142 6.72 -10.16 -13.71
N PRO A 143 6.95 -10.54 -14.98
CA PRO A 143 8.24 -10.36 -15.65
C PRO A 143 8.79 -8.93 -15.64
N PRO A 144 7.98 -7.87 -15.86
CA PRO A 144 8.49 -6.49 -15.81
C PRO A 144 9.11 -6.11 -14.47
N LEU A 145 8.50 -6.53 -13.36
CA LEU A 145 9.03 -6.29 -12.02
C LEU A 145 10.27 -7.13 -11.76
N HIS A 146 10.24 -8.42 -12.13
CA HIS A 146 11.38 -9.32 -12.01
C HIS A 146 12.64 -8.76 -12.69
N ASP A 147 12.50 -8.36 -13.97
CA ASP A 147 13.59 -7.79 -14.76
C ASP A 147 14.11 -6.48 -14.18
N ARG A 148 13.25 -5.71 -13.49
CA ARG A 148 13.66 -4.48 -12.83
C ARG A 148 14.47 -4.76 -11.57
N LEU A 149 14.02 -5.69 -10.74
CA LEU A 149 14.75 -6.14 -9.55
C LEU A 149 16.11 -6.73 -9.92
N HIS A 150 16.16 -7.55 -10.97
CA HIS A 150 17.42 -8.11 -11.46
C HIS A 150 18.37 -7.02 -12.00
N ARG A 151 17.87 -5.97 -12.67
CA ARG A 151 18.73 -4.84 -13.07
C ARG A 151 19.25 -4.07 -11.87
N LEU A 152 18.41 -3.81 -10.87
CA LEU A 152 18.84 -3.17 -9.62
C LEU A 152 19.89 -4.02 -8.91
N SER A 153 19.78 -5.35 -8.95
CA SER A 153 20.71 -6.25 -8.25
C SER A 153 22.15 -6.18 -8.75
N GLN A 154 22.35 -5.77 -10.00
CA GLN A 154 23.68 -5.58 -10.58
C GLN A 154 24.51 -4.54 -9.82
N THR A 155 23.85 -3.56 -9.19
CA THR A 155 24.49 -2.48 -8.42
C THR A 155 24.86 -2.90 -6.99
N TRP A 156 24.40 -4.07 -6.54
CA TRP A 156 24.59 -4.54 -5.17
C TRP A 156 25.95 -5.21 -4.95
N ASN A 157 26.75 -5.40 -6.00
CA ASN A 157 28.03 -6.13 -5.97
C ASN A 157 27.90 -7.53 -5.33
N ALA A 158 26.83 -8.27 -5.67
CA ALA A 158 26.49 -9.58 -5.11
C ALA A 158 26.31 -9.60 -3.57
N GLY A 159 26.08 -8.45 -2.93
CA GLY A 159 25.87 -8.39 -1.49
C GLY A 159 24.39 -8.39 -1.10
N VAL A 160 23.87 -9.51 -0.56
CA VAL A 160 22.48 -9.63 -0.06
C VAL A 160 22.12 -8.49 0.89
N CYS A 161 22.97 -8.18 1.86
CA CYS A 161 22.70 -7.16 2.87
C CYS A 161 22.78 -5.73 2.32
N ARG A 162 23.48 -5.53 1.20
CA ARG A 162 23.40 -4.26 0.47
C ARG A 162 22.07 -4.21 -0.27
N GLY A 163 21.75 -5.25 -1.03
CA GLY A 163 20.48 -5.35 -1.75
C GLY A 163 19.26 -5.16 -0.87
N ALA A 164 19.22 -5.77 0.31
CA ALA A 164 18.14 -5.61 1.27
C ALA A 164 17.94 -4.13 1.66
N ARG A 165 19.03 -3.40 1.94
CA ARG A 165 18.98 -1.96 2.29
C ARG A 165 18.56 -1.09 1.11
N GLU A 166 19.08 -1.38 -0.08
CA GLU A 166 18.72 -0.64 -1.30
C GLU A 166 17.25 -0.87 -1.67
N LEU A 167 16.75 -2.12 -1.61
CA LEU A 167 15.34 -2.45 -1.84
C LEU A 167 14.41 -1.79 -0.82
N GLN A 168 14.74 -1.89 0.47
CA GLN A 168 13.96 -1.24 1.52
C GLN A 168 13.88 0.27 1.29
N SER A 169 15.00 0.89 0.90
CA SER A 169 15.03 2.30 0.55
C SER A 169 14.19 2.56 -0.70
N PHE A 170 14.34 1.75 -1.76
CA PHE A 170 13.62 1.86 -3.03
C PHE A 170 12.13 1.98 -2.82
N PHE A 171 11.53 0.95 -2.21
CA PHE A 171 10.08 0.89 -2.05
C PHE A 171 9.58 1.93 -1.05
N GLY A 172 10.39 2.30 -0.05
CA GLY A 172 10.09 3.41 0.84
C GLY A 172 9.97 4.74 0.10
N TRP A 173 11.00 5.14 -0.66
CA TRP A 173 10.99 6.39 -1.42
C TRP A 173 9.97 6.40 -2.54
N TYR A 174 9.85 5.28 -3.26
CA TYR A 174 8.90 5.15 -4.36
C TYR A 174 7.45 5.34 -3.88
N LEU A 175 7.07 4.73 -2.74
CA LEU A 175 5.74 4.93 -2.16
C LEU A 175 5.47 6.42 -1.86
N GLU A 176 6.41 7.11 -1.22
CA GLU A 176 6.24 8.53 -0.86
C GLU A 176 6.10 9.43 -2.10
N LEU A 177 6.83 9.13 -3.16
CA LEU A 177 6.86 9.95 -4.37
C LEU A 177 5.71 9.64 -5.33
N ALA A 178 5.34 8.37 -5.48
CA ALA A 178 4.30 7.92 -6.41
C ALA A 178 2.87 8.03 -5.83
N ALA A 179 2.71 8.06 -4.50
CA ALA A 179 1.39 8.10 -3.87
C ALA A 179 0.51 9.26 -4.35
N ARG A 180 1.09 10.47 -4.48
CA ARG A 180 0.33 11.66 -4.89
C ARG A 180 -0.04 11.63 -6.38
N PRO A 181 0.89 11.40 -7.34
CA PRO A 181 0.53 11.26 -8.74
C PRO A 181 -0.50 10.16 -9.02
N LEU A 182 -0.37 9.01 -8.35
CA LEU A 182 -1.30 7.89 -8.49
C LEU A 182 -2.65 8.12 -7.79
N GLN A 183 -2.79 9.22 -7.03
CA GLN A 183 -3.97 9.51 -6.19
C GLN A 183 -4.26 8.38 -5.18
N VAL A 184 -3.23 7.79 -4.58
CA VAL A 184 -3.39 6.70 -3.60
C VAL A 184 -4.07 7.26 -2.35
N PRO A 185 -5.23 6.73 -1.92
CA PRO A 185 -5.87 7.15 -0.68
C PRO A 185 -4.98 6.91 0.54
N PHE A 186 -5.08 7.77 1.54
CA PHE A 186 -4.19 7.71 2.71
C PHE A 186 -4.23 6.36 3.43
N PHE A 187 -5.39 5.70 3.53
CA PHE A 187 -5.47 4.39 4.19
C PHE A 187 -4.63 3.34 3.46
N LEU A 188 -4.60 3.35 2.12
CA LEU A 188 -3.75 2.46 1.33
C LEU A 188 -2.27 2.80 1.52
N VAL A 189 -1.91 4.08 1.59
CA VAL A 189 -0.53 4.50 1.89
C VAL A 189 -0.07 3.94 3.23
N GLU A 190 -0.90 4.04 4.27
CA GLU A 190 -0.56 3.52 5.60
C GLU A 190 -0.48 1.99 5.63
N LEU A 191 -1.41 1.28 4.99
CA LEU A 191 -1.33 -0.18 4.85
C LEU A 191 -0.05 -0.60 4.14
N LEU A 192 0.33 0.09 3.06
CA LEU A 192 1.57 -0.17 2.33
C LEU A 192 2.81 0.12 3.19
N ARG A 193 2.83 1.22 3.95
CA ARG A 193 3.93 1.51 4.90
C ARG A 193 4.12 0.40 5.93
N ILE A 194 3.02 -0.13 6.47
CA ILE A 194 3.07 -1.26 7.42
C ILE A 194 3.58 -2.52 6.69
N SER A 195 3.04 -2.84 5.53
CA SER A 195 3.45 -4.02 4.76
C SER A 195 4.93 -3.99 4.38
N LEU A 196 5.43 -2.88 3.82
CA LEU A 196 6.82 -2.73 3.42
C LEU A 196 7.81 -2.80 4.61
N ARG A 197 7.37 -2.47 5.83
CA ARG A 197 8.18 -2.67 7.04
C ARG A 197 8.30 -4.13 7.45
N ASN A 198 7.30 -4.95 7.11
CA ASN A 198 7.21 -6.36 7.51
C ASN A 198 7.76 -7.32 6.44
N VAL A 199 8.04 -6.84 5.23
CA VAL A 199 8.81 -7.61 4.23
C VAL A 199 10.24 -7.89 4.74
N ASP A 200 10.65 -9.16 4.69
CA ASP A 200 12.06 -9.53 4.90
C ASP A 200 12.88 -9.24 3.63
N TRP A 201 13.45 -8.04 3.60
CA TRP A 201 14.26 -7.57 2.48
C TRP A 201 15.51 -8.42 2.22
N HIS A 202 16.02 -9.19 3.19
CA HIS A 202 17.14 -10.10 2.96
C HIS A 202 16.71 -11.31 2.13
N VAL A 203 15.52 -11.84 2.41
CA VAL A 203 14.94 -12.93 1.61
C VAL A 203 14.70 -12.46 0.18
N ILE A 204 14.11 -11.27 0.00
CA ILE A 204 13.89 -10.70 -1.33
C ILE A 204 15.21 -10.50 -2.09
N ALA A 205 16.23 -9.93 -1.44
CA ALA A 205 17.54 -9.72 -2.05
C ALA A 205 18.25 -11.04 -2.41
N ALA A 206 18.24 -12.03 -1.50
CA ALA A 206 18.83 -13.34 -1.75
C ALA A 206 18.17 -14.04 -2.94
N ASN A 207 16.84 -14.07 -2.95
CA ASN A 207 16.06 -14.64 -4.05
C ASN A 207 16.33 -13.92 -5.39
N THR A 208 16.47 -12.59 -5.37
CA THR A 208 16.79 -11.79 -6.58
C THR A 208 18.20 -12.09 -7.10
N LEU A 209 19.17 -12.39 -6.22
CA LEU A 209 20.53 -12.77 -6.57
C LEU A 209 20.67 -14.26 -6.94
N GLY A 210 19.62 -15.07 -6.76
CA GLY A 210 19.68 -16.52 -6.93
C GLY A 210 20.48 -17.24 -5.84
N GLU A 211 20.68 -16.60 -4.69
CA GLU A 211 21.36 -17.18 -3.53
C GLU A 211 20.33 -17.83 -2.58
N GLN A 212 20.73 -18.91 -1.91
CA GLN A 212 19.88 -19.47 -0.86
C GLN A 212 19.83 -18.50 0.32
N PRO A 213 18.63 -18.16 0.84
CA PRO A 213 18.53 -17.33 2.04
C PRO A 213 19.22 -18.05 3.19
N SER A 214 20.40 -17.56 3.58
CA SER A 214 21.07 -18.08 4.76
C SER A 214 20.21 -17.76 5.98
N THR A 215 19.87 -18.77 6.76
CA THR A 215 18.97 -18.72 7.92
C THR A 215 19.50 -17.88 9.10
N GLY A 216 20.59 -17.12 8.90
CA GLY A 216 21.23 -16.32 9.92
C GLY A 216 21.11 -14.82 9.64
N LYS A 217 20.27 -14.14 10.44
CA LYS A 217 20.37 -12.67 10.69
C LYS A 217 21.72 -12.28 11.34
N GLU A 218 22.56 -13.25 11.65
CA GLU A 218 23.80 -13.10 12.39
C GLU A 218 24.96 -12.77 11.46
N GLY A 219 25.18 -11.47 11.20
CA GLY A 219 26.48 -11.02 10.69
C GLY A 219 26.50 -9.66 9.99
N CYS A 220 25.38 -9.21 9.41
CA CYS A 220 25.45 -8.06 8.49
C CYS A 220 25.46 -6.66 9.12
N CYS A 221 25.19 -6.54 10.42
CA CYS A 221 25.26 -5.25 11.13
C CYS A 221 26.68 -4.87 11.58
N SER A 222 27.68 -5.74 11.37
CA SER A 222 29.10 -5.44 11.63
C SER A 222 29.77 -4.76 10.41
N MET A 223 29.16 -3.69 9.89
CA MET A 223 29.82 -2.89 8.85
C MET A 223 30.75 -1.87 9.52
N ARG A 224 32.01 -2.29 9.74
CA ARG A 224 33.17 -1.39 9.59
C ARG A 224 32.93 -0.52 8.35
N LYS A 225 33.15 0.79 8.47
CA LYS A 225 33.20 1.80 7.39
C LYS A 225 33.49 1.20 6.00
N GLN A 226 32.46 0.67 5.35
CA GLN A 226 32.53 0.38 3.93
C GLN A 226 32.16 1.70 3.30
N GLU A 227 33.14 2.33 2.65
CA GLU A 227 32.92 3.51 1.83
C GLU A 227 31.68 3.24 0.97
N ARG A 228 30.63 4.02 1.19
CA ARG A 228 29.48 4.04 0.29
C ARG A 228 30.06 4.39 -1.08
N GLN A 229 30.20 3.40 -1.96
CA GLN A 229 30.52 3.69 -3.35
C GLN A 229 29.38 4.58 -3.87
N ALA A 230 29.67 5.87 -4.04
CA ALA A 230 28.69 6.89 -4.41
C ALA A 230 27.99 6.54 -5.74
N GLY A 231 28.66 5.74 -6.60
CA GLY A 231 28.13 5.25 -7.86
C GLY A 231 26.84 4.44 -7.73
N ALA A 232 26.83 3.38 -6.91
CA ALA A 232 25.63 2.54 -6.80
C ALA A 232 24.43 3.29 -6.17
N ALA A 233 24.70 4.19 -5.23
CA ALA A 233 23.66 5.04 -4.64
C ALA A 233 23.06 5.99 -5.69
N ALA A 234 23.87 6.52 -6.61
CA ALA A 234 23.42 7.39 -7.68
C ALA A 234 22.64 6.62 -8.77
N GLU A 235 22.99 5.37 -9.10
CA GLU A 235 22.23 4.53 -10.03
C GLU A 235 20.86 4.16 -9.47
N TYR A 236 20.81 3.73 -8.21
CA TYR A 236 19.58 3.43 -7.49
C TYR A 236 18.65 4.65 -7.39
N LEU A 237 19.17 5.81 -6.95
CA LEU A 237 18.39 7.04 -6.87
C LEU A 237 17.94 7.50 -8.25
N GLY A 238 18.81 7.38 -9.26
CA GLY A 238 18.48 7.68 -10.64
C GLY A 238 17.31 6.84 -11.14
N GLU A 239 17.24 5.57 -10.73
CA GLU A 239 16.12 4.71 -11.06
C GLU A 239 14.81 5.13 -10.38
N VAL A 240 14.84 5.43 -9.07
CA VAL A 240 13.67 5.92 -8.33
C VAL A 240 13.11 7.19 -8.99
N PHE A 241 13.96 8.19 -9.23
CA PHE A 241 13.54 9.44 -9.85
C PHE A 241 13.04 9.22 -11.28
N ARG A 242 13.69 8.35 -12.06
CA ARG A 242 13.24 8.07 -13.43
C ARG A 242 11.84 7.47 -13.44
N VAL A 243 11.58 6.43 -12.66
CA VAL A 243 10.27 5.77 -12.60
C VAL A 243 9.20 6.73 -12.10
N THR A 244 9.43 7.38 -10.95
CA THR A 244 8.48 8.36 -10.41
C THR A 244 8.22 9.49 -11.40
N GLY A 245 9.25 9.96 -12.11
CA GLY A 245 9.11 11.01 -13.11
C GLY A 245 8.24 10.59 -14.29
N ASP A 246 8.43 9.37 -14.79
CA ASP A 246 7.63 8.80 -15.88
C ASP A 246 6.15 8.67 -15.46
N GLU A 247 5.88 8.15 -14.26
CA GLU A 247 4.52 8.02 -13.71
C GLU A 247 3.86 9.36 -13.42
N ALA A 248 4.60 10.29 -12.82
CA ALA A 248 4.11 11.63 -12.56
C ALA A 248 3.78 12.38 -13.84
N LEU A 249 4.49 12.10 -14.94
CA LEU A 249 4.18 12.67 -16.25
C LEU A 249 2.95 12.01 -16.87
N ASP A 250 2.90 10.68 -16.94
CA ASP A 250 1.83 9.94 -17.64
C ASP A 250 0.49 10.10 -16.94
N VAL A 251 0.46 9.89 -15.62
CA VAL A 251 -0.76 10.02 -14.82
C VAL A 251 -1.08 11.48 -14.55
N GLY A 252 -0.06 12.31 -14.33
CA GLY A 252 -0.22 13.73 -13.99
C GLY A 252 -0.98 14.53 -15.04
N GLN A 253 -0.78 14.23 -16.33
CA GLN A 253 -1.48 14.92 -17.42
C GLN A 253 -3.00 14.76 -17.37
N GLN A 254 -3.50 13.69 -16.77
CA GLN A 254 -4.93 13.36 -16.68
C GLN A 254 -5.58 13.91 -15.40
N LEU A 255 -4.80 14.54 -14.51
CA LEU A 255 -5.30 15.09 -13.26
C LEU A 255 -6.01 16.43 -13.46
N PRO A 256 -6.98 16.78 -12.59
CA PRO A 256 -7.49 18.14 -12.50
C PRO A 256 -6.43 19.10 -11.91
N GLU A 257 -6.67 20.41 -12.01
CA GLU A 257 -5.88 21.40 -11.26
C GLU A 257 -6.39 21.50 -9.81
N PRO A 258 -5.50 21.72 -8.82
CA PRO A 258 -4.05 22.01 -8.93
C PRO A 258 -3.12 20.80 -8.97
N GLU A 259 -3.65 19.57 -8.87
CA GLU A 259 -2.87 18.34 -8.74
C GLU A 259 -2.01 18.08 -9.98
N ARG A 260 -2.52 18.40 -11.17
CA ARG A 260 -1.78 18.32 -12.44
C ARG A 260 -0.50 19.15 -12.40
N THR A 261 -0.57 20.42 -12.00
CA THR A 261 0.60 21.30 -11.92
C THR A 261 1.66 20.72 -10.98
N GLN A 262 1.24 20.15 -9.84
CA GLN A 262 2.16 19.53 -8.87
C GLN A 262 2.80 18.25 -9.42
N ALA A 263 2.03 17.41 -10.11
CA ALA A 263 2.54 16.19 -10.73
C ALA A 263 3.54 16.51 -11.86
N LEU A 264 3.24 17.49 -12.72
CA LEU A 264 4.16 17.93 -13.78
C LEU A 264 5.44 18.56 -13.21
N PHE A 265 5.32 19.36 -12.14
CA PHE A 265 6.48 19.90 -11.43
C PHE A 265 7.36 18.78 -10.84
N LEU A 266 6.74 17.76 -10.22
CA LEU A 266 7.47 16.60 -9.70
C LEU A 266 8.14 15.81 -10.83
N ALA A 267 7.46 15.63 -11.96
CA ALA A 267 8.02 14.95 -13.13
C ALA A 267 9.26 15.68 -13.68
N ASP A 268 9.19 17.01 -13.80
CA ASP A 268 10.33 17.83 -14.21
C ASP A 268 11.49 17.74 -13.20
N LEU A 269 11.20 17.84 -11.89
CA LEU A 269 12.22 17.72 -10.84
C LEU A 269 12.91 16.34 -10.89
N CYS A 270 12.13 15.28 -11.05
CA CYS A 270 12.62 13.92 -11.19
C CYS A 270 13.52 13.75 -12.43
N ARG A 271 13.10 14.33 -13.58
CA ARG A 271 13.89 14.29 -14.81
C ARG A 271 15.21 15.03 -14.67
N GLU A 272 15.21 16.24 -14.12
CA GLU A 272 16.43 17.02 -13.93
C GLU A 272 17.38 16.36 -12.91
N THR A 273 16.83 15.78 -11.84
CA THR A 273 17.63 15.03 -10.86
C THR A 273 18.25 13.78 -11.48
N THR A 274 17.49 13.05 -12.31
CA THR A 274 18.00 11.88 -13.05
C THR A 274 19.16 12.28 -13.99
N LYS A 275 19.04 13.41 -14.71
CA LYS A 275 20.13 13.94 -15.55
C LYS A 275 21.35 14.32 -14.72
N ALA A 276 21.16 15.01 -13.60
CA ALA A 276 22.25 15.41 -12.71
C ALA A 276 23.01 14.20 -12.14
N LEU A 277 22.30 13.16 -11.73
CA LEU A 277 22.89 11.91 -11.23
C LEU A 277 23.69 11.19 -12.32
N ARG A 278 23.19 11.15 -13.57
CA ARG A 278 23.95 10.59 -14.71
C ARG A 278 25.24 11.36 -14.97
N LEU A 279 25.20 12.69 -14.94
CA LEU A 279 26.39 13.53 -15.11
C LEU A 279 27.39 13.33 -13.96
N PHE A 280 26.89 13.17 -12.73
CA PHE A 280 27.74 12.84 -11.59
C PHE A 280 28.44 11.48 -11.75
N LEU A 281 27.73 10.46 -12.24
CA LEU A 281 28.32 9.15 -12.53
C LEU A 281 29.43 9.24 -13.59
N ILE A 282 29.15 9.94 -14.70
CA ILE A 282 30.12 10.11 -15.80
C ILE A 282 31.37 10.88 -15.33
N ASN A 283 31.19 11.94 -14.55
CA ASN A 283 32.30 12.79 -14.11
C ASN A 283 33.03 12.25 -12.87
N GLY A 284 32.36 11.43 -12.06
CA GLY A 284 32.91 10.84 -10.84
C GLY A 284 33.86 9.65 -11.09
N GLU A 285 33.81 9.04 -12.27
CA GLU A 285 34.76 7.99 -12.70
C GLU A 285 36.08 8.54 -13.25
N ALA A 286 36.23 9.87 -13.37
CA ALA A 286 37.41 10.55 -13.92
C ALA A 286 38.48 10.93 -12.86
N HIS A 287 38.31 10.49 -11.61
CA HIS A 287 39.21 10.74 -10.47
C HIS A 287 39.51 9.45 -9.70
#